data_AF-N8QVV8-F1
#
_entry.id   AF-N8QVV8-F1
#
_cell.length_a   1.000
_cell.length_b   1.000
_cell.length_c   1.000
_cell.angle_alpha   90.00
_cell.angle_beta   90.00
_cell.angle_gamma   90.00
#
_symmetry.space_group_name_H-M   'P 1'
#
loop_
_entity.id
_entity.type
_entity.pdbx_description
1 polymer ?
#
loop_
_entity_poly.entity_id
_entity_poly.type
_entity_poly.pdbx_seq_one_letter_code
_entity_poly.pdbx_strand_id
1 'polypeptide(L)'
;MGDAMKLEYIFDNVKKIRIDIDLFFQQSEMELTKWRTQIREVYKRDKNNPRFTCSFCESPVTLARRTDHMSLQNSPTFFFKHFPEFENNPQFSCPVKDINKLSIQEKNILKYKVAKESQEHKFLKYNIEKSLKVDKDFDNIRVEGICKSIDLSEWRKPDVSAFYLNKLIVFEGQLSTTFLNIIIDRKVFYQDNNACLIWIFDRFKPTEKVMKQSIQDIYYNNNGNAFVVDNFTLSESIKEKKFILVIYAELSGDFPLGDSRQPTYKSLRPFDLVS
;
A
#
# COMPACT_ATOMS: atom_id res chain seq x y z
N MET A 1 17.32 -2.80 -17.25
CA MET A 1 18.17 -2.23 -16.18
C MET A 1 17.49 -2.55 -14.86
N GLY A 2 18.13 -3.35 -14.01
CA GLY A 2 17.51 -3.91 -12.81
C GLY A 2 17.20 -2.83 -11.78
N ASP A 3 15.93 -2.74 -11.38
CA ASP A 3 15.47 -1.83 -10.35
C ASP A 3 16.10 -2.25 -9.02
N ALA A 4 17.10 -1.49 -8.56
CA ALA A 4 17.76 -1.74 -7.30
C ALA A 4 16.77 -1.37 -6.19
N MET A 5 16.14 -2.39 -5.60
CA MET A 5 15.19 -2.23 -4.50
C MET A 5 15.87 -1.46 -3.36
N LYS A 6 15.39 -0.24 -3.09
CA LYS A 6 15.88 0.64 -2.02
C LYS A 6 15.05 0.42 -0.76
N LEU A 7 15.52 0.98 0.36
CA LEU A 7 14.65 1.18 1.51
C LEU A 7 13.50 2.10 1.05
N GLU A 8 12.28 1.56 0.91
CA GLU A 8 11.09 2.30 0.48
C GLU A 8 10.35 2.93 1.67
N TYR A 9 10.47 2.29 2.85
CA TYR A 9 9.76 2.71 4.07
C TYR A 9 10.67 2.72 5.30
N ILE A 10 10.38 3.65 6.21
CA ILE A 10 10.82 3.63 7.61
C ILE A 10 9.60 3.56 8.53
N PHE A 11 9.79 3.18 9.78
CA PHE A 11 8.74 3.20 10.79
C PHE A 11 8.96 4.35 11.79
N ASP A 12 7.91 5.14 12.06
CA ASP A 12 7.90 6.18 13.09
C ASP A 12 7.38 5.58 14.40
N ASN A 13 8.27 5.42 15.38
CA ASN A 13 7.93 4.76 16.63
C ASN A 13 7.02 5.57 17.55
N VAL A 14 6.91 6.89 17.32
CA VAL A 14 6.05 7.77 18.11
C VAL A 14 4.66 7.82 17.50
N LYS A 15 4.58 8.05 16.19
CA LYS A 15 3.29 8.10 15.48
C LYS A 15 2.71 6.70 15.20
N LYS A 16 3.53 5.65 15.33
CA LYS A 16 3.18 4.25 15.03
C LYS A 16 2.72 4.04 13.58
N ILE A 17 3.33 4.78 12.64
CA ILE A 17 3.02 4.71 11.20
C ILE A 17 4.25 4.33 10.39
N ARG A 18 4.03 3.72 9.23
CA ARG A 18 5.05 3.63 8.18
C ARG A 18 5.11 4.94 7.41
N ILE A 19 6.33 5.40 7.17
CA ILE A 19 6.61 6.59 6.39
C ILE A 19 7.28 6.14 5.10
N ASP A 20 6.69 6.55 3.99
CA ASP A 20 7.30 6.45 2.67
C ASP A 20 8.49 7.41 2.57
N ILE A 21 9.64 6.88 2.16
CA ILE A 21 10.89 7.62 2.13
C ILE A 21 10.90 8.70 1.04
N ASP A 22 10.33 8.42 -0.14
CA ASP A 22 10.28 9.38 -1.23
C ASP A 22 9.35 10.55 -0.86
N LEU A 23 8.20 10.27 -0.23
CA LEU A 23 7.32 11.30 0.32
C LEU A 23 8.00 12.09 1.45
N PHE A 24 8.74 11.43 2.34
CA PHE A 24 9.47 12.10 3.41
C PHE A 24 10.51 13.08 2.87
N PHE A 25 11.15 12.76 1.74
CA PHE A 25 12.16 13.63 1.11
C PHE A 25 11.58 14.79 0.29
N GLN A 26 10.26 14.90 0.13
CA GLN A 26 9.62 16.08 -0.48
C GLN A 26 9.63 17.32 0.43
N GLN A 27 10.08 17.17 1.68
CA GLN A 27 10.27 18.29 2.62
C GLN A 27 11.42 19.22 2.18
N SER A 28 11.39 20.47 2.64
CA SER A 28 12.48 21.41 2.36
C SER A 28 13.81 20.97 2.98
N GLU A 29 14.95 21.39 2.39
CA GLU A 29 16.27 21.08 2.94
C GLU A 29 16.44 21.53 4.40
N MET A 30 15.80 22.65 4.78
CA MET A 30 15.76 23.13 6.16
C MET A 30 15.06 22.12 7.07
N GLU A 31 13.88 21.62 6.70
CA GLU A 31 13.14 20.62 7.48
C GLU A 31 13.90 19.29 7.55
N LEU A 32 14.47 18.82 6.45
CA LEU A 32 15.30 17.62 6.45
C LEU A 32 16.54 17.78 7.35
N THR A 33 17.14 18.97 7.38
CA THR A 33 18.26 19.27 8.28
C THR A 33 17.84 19.26 9.75
N LYS A 34 16.67 19.83 10.08
CA LYS A 34 16.09 19.73 11.44
C LYS A 34 15.85 18.28 11.84
N TRP A 35 15.27 17.47 10.95
CA TRP A 35 15.05 16.05 11.19
C TRP A 35 16.36 15.31 11.52
N ARG A 36 17.46 15.58 10.81
CA ARG A 36 18.77 14.95 11.13
C ARG A 36 19.18 15.18 12.57
N THR A 37 19.01 16.41 13.05
CA THR A 37 19.39 16.78 14.41
C THR A 37 18.46 16.11 15.41
N GLN A 38 17.15 16.23 15.21
CA GLN A 38 16.14 15.67 16.11
C GLN A 38 16.25 14.15 16.26
N ILE A 39 16.43 13.41 15.16
CA ILE A 39 16.56 11.95 15.19
C ILE A 39 17.77 11.54 16.04
N ARG A 40 18.90 12.26 15.91
CA ARG A 40 20.13 11.97 16.66
C ARG A 40 20.01 12.38 18.13
N GLU A 41 19.36 13.50 18.41
CA GLU A 41 19.11 13.92 19.79
C GLU A 41 18.22 12.93 20.53
N VAL A 42 17.11 12.51 19.92
CA VAL A 42 16.22 11.50 20.50
C VAL A 42 16.99 10.22 20.76
N TYR A 43 17.73 9.72 19.77
CA TYR A 43 18.51 8.49 19.92
C TYR A 43 19.62 8.59 20.99
N LYS A 44 20.26 9.76 21.13
CA LYS A 44 21.29 10.00 22.14
C LYS A 44 20.71 10.08 23.56
N ARG A 45 19.49 10.59 23.72
CA ARG A 45 18.79 10.67 25.00
C ARG A 45 18.25 9.31 25.44
N ASP A 46 17.66 8.56 24.52
CA ASP A 46 17.10 7.24 24.78
C ASP A 46 17.29 6.33 23.56
N LYS A 47 18.22 5.38 23.68
CA LYS A 47 18.52 4.41 22.63
C LYS A 47 17.40 3.37 22.44
N ASN A 48 16.61 3.12 23.48
CA ASN A 48 15.55 2.10 23.45
C ASN A 48 14.27 2.64 22.78
N ASN A 49 14.15 3.96 22.63
CA ASN A 49 13.01 4.60 21.99
C ASN A 49 13.43 5.52 20.83
N PRO A 50 14.04 4.95 19.76
CA PRO A 50 14.46 5.72 18.60
C PRO A 50 13.26 6.33 17.88
N ARG A 51 13.40 7.57 17.35
CA ARG A 51 12.31 8.19 16.58
C ARG A 51 11.91 7.36 15.35
N PHE A 52 12.90 6.87 14.60
CA PHE A 52 12.67 6.08 13.39
C PHE A 52 13.47 4.77 13.41
N THR A 53 12.85 3.72 12.87
CA THR A 53 13.47 2.39 12.69
C THR A 53 13.33 1.89 11.26
N CYS A 54 14.26 1.02 10.87
CA CYS A 54 14.24 0.35 9.57
C CYS A 54 13.06 -0.62 9.50
N SER A 55 12.26 -0.54 8.44
CA SER A 55 11.10 -1.43 8.29
C SER A 55 11.46 -2.91 8.06
N PHE A 56 12.74 -3.24 7.81
CA PHE A 56 13.21 -4.62 7.57
C PHE A 56 13.79 -5.32 8.80
N CYS A 57 14.59 -4.61 9.60
CA CYS A 57 15.29 -5.19 10.75
C CYS A 57 14.90 -4.53 12.08
N GLU A 58 13.94 -3.60 12.06
CA GLU A 58 13.44 -2.84 13.21
C GLU A 58 14.54 -2.04 13.96
N SER A 59 15.77 -2.00 13.43
CA SER A 59 16.89 -1.32 14.06
C SER A 59 16.86 0.20 13.81
N PRO A 60 17.39 1.02 14.74
CA PRO A 60 17.39 2.47 14.65
C PRO A 60 18.02 2.99 13.35
N VAL A 61 17.37 3.98 12.72
CA VAL A 61 17.91 4.66 11.53
C VAL A 61 18.13 6.16 11.77
N THR A 62 19.14 6.70 11.11
CA THR A 62 19.47 8.12 11.10
C THR A 62 19.41 8.67 9.67
N LEU A 63 19.24 9.98 9.57
CA LEU A 63 19.25 10.69 8.29
C LEU A 63 20.69 11.14 7.96
N ALA A 64 21.21 10.67 6.82
CA ALA A 64 22.54 10.95 6.29
C ALA A 64 22.46 11.82 5.02
N ARG A 65 23.53 12.58 4.74
CA ARG A 65 23.59 13.58 3.66
C ARG A 65 24.78 13.16 2.82
N ARG A 66 24.58 13.14 1.52
CA ARG A 66 25.63 12.92 0.54
C ARG A 66 26.59 14.12 0.54
N THR A 67 27.87 13.84 0.61
CA THR A 67 28.95 14.85 0.61
C THR A 67 29.65 14.96 -0.75
N ASP A 68 29.27 14.11 -1.71
CA ASP A 68 29.76 14.15 -3.08
C ASP A 68 29.14 15.33 -3.84
N HIS A 69 29.97 16.32 -4.17
CA HIS A 69 29.62 17.45 -5.04
C HIS A 69 29.33 17.04 -6.50
N MET A 70 29.50 15.76 -6.84
CA MET A 70 29.04 15.17 -8.09
C MET A 70 27.67 14.54 -7.90
N SER A 71 26.66 15.38 -7.65
CA SER A 71 25.28 14.95 -7.84
C SER A 71 25.09 14.59 -9.32
N LEU A 72 25.14 13.30 -9.65
CA LEU A 72 24.40 12.79 -10.80
C LEU A 72 23.00 13.37 -10.66
N GLN A 73 22.52 14.08 -11.69
CA GLN A 73 21.37 15.00 -11.67
C GLN A 73 20.04 14.42 -11.10
N ASN A 74 20.00 13.13 -10.73
CA ASN A 74 18.81 12.40 -10.27
C ASN A 74 18.98 11.63 -8.94
N SER A 75 20.03 11.84 -8.14
CA SER A 75 20.18 11.14 -6.85
C SER A 75 19.79 11.99 -5.63
N PRO A 76 19.01 11.47 -4.66
CA PRO A 76 18.57 12.24 -3.51
C PRO A 76 19.75 12.65 -2.60
N THR A 77 19.78 13.93 -2.22
CA THR A 77 20.82 14.56 -1.37
C THR A 77 20.86 13.97 0.05
N PHE A 78 19.71 13.45 0.50
CA PHE A 78 19.53 12.82 1.80
C PHE A 78 19.15 11.35 1.63
N PHE A 79 19.52 10.53 2.61
CA PHE A 79 19.17 9.12 2.65
C PHE A 79 19.15 8.59 4.08
N PHE A 80 18.33 7.57 4.35
CA PHE A 80 18.35 6.86 5.62
C PHE A 80 19.44 5.79 5.64
N LYS A 81 20.08 5.64 6.80
CA LYS A 81 21.01 4.55 7.10
C LYS A 81 20.91 4.15 8.56
N HIS A 82 21.40 2.97 8.96
CA HIS A 82 21.42 2.63 10.39
C HIS A 82 22.45 3.48 11.13
N PHE A 83 22.31 3.56 12.45
CA PHE A 83 23.32 4.23 13.28
C PHE A 83 24.67 3.50 13.19
N PRO A 84 25.82 4.21 13.31
CA PRO A 84 27.15 3.62 13.13
C PRO A 84 27.43 2.39 14.00
N GLU A 85 26.89 2.34 15.21
CA GLU A 85 27.02 1.20 16.12
C GLU A 85 26.40 -0.11 15.59
N PHE A 86 25.41 -0.02 14.70
CA PHE A 86 24.87 -1.17 13.98
C PHE A 86 25.64 -1.40 12.67
N GLU A 87 25.89 -0.36 11.88
CA GLU A 87 26.58 -0.52 10.59
C GLU A 87 27.99 -1.10 10.71
N ASN A 88 28.69 -0.78 11.79
CA ASN A 88 30.05 -1.24 12.07
C ASN A 88 30.09 -2.57 12.83
N ASN A 89 28.93 -3.12 13.24
CA ASN A 89 28.87 -4.40 13.92
C ASN A 89 28.83 -5.54 12.87
N PRO A 90 29.84 -6.41 12.80
CA PRO A 90 29.88 -7.50 11.83
C PRO A 90 28.80 -8.58 12.06
N GLN A 91 28.21 -8.63 13.25
CA GLN A 91 27.08 -9.52 13.56
C GLN A 91 25.73 -8.90 13.19
N PHE A 92 25.68 -7.60 12.88
CA PHE A 92 24.45 -6.93 12.46
C PHE A 92 24.20 -7.21 10.97
N SER A 93 23.09 -7.88 10.68
CA SER A 93 22.63 -8.14 9.32
C SER A 93 21.29 -7.49 9.08
N CYS A 94 21.23 -6.63 8.06
CA CYS A 94 19.99 -6.03 7.57
C CYS A 94 19.76 -6.48 6.12
N PRO A 95 18.59 -7.04 5.77
CA PRO A 95 18.33 -7.53 4.41
C PRO A 95 18.49 -6.47 3.31
N VAL A 96 18.38 -5.19 3.67
CA VAL A 96 18.56 -4.04 2.76
C VAL A 96 20.03 -3.86 2.35
N LYS A 97 20.99 -4.27 3.20
CA LYS A 97 22.43 -4.09 2.96
C LYS A 97 22.96 -5.04 1.88
N ASP A 98 22.44 -6.26 1.85
CA ASP A 98 22.78 -7.30 0.87
C ASP A 98 21.70 -7.50 -0.20
N ILE A 99 20.76 -6.55 -0.32
CA ILE A 99 19.58 -6.71 -1.18
C ILE A 99 19.91 -6.96 -2.65
N ASN A 100 21.05 -6.46 -3.13
CA ASN A 100 21.51 -6.69 -4.50
C ASN A 100 22.00 -8.12 -4.75
N LYS A 101 22.30 -8.88 -3.69
CA LYS A 101 22.73 -10.28 -3.75
C LYS A 101 21.56 -11.26 -3.65
N LEU A 102 20.34 -10.77 -3.38
CA LEU A 102 19.15 -11.60 -3.20
C LEU A 102 18.44 -11.88 -4.53
N SER A 103 17.91 -13.09 -4.67
CA SER A 103 17.03 -13.49 -5.77
C SER A 103 15.69 -12.73 -5.73
N ILE A 104 14.95 -12.75 -6.83
CA ILE A 104 13.61 -12.11 -6.93
C ILE A 104 12.65 -12.72 -5.90
N GLN A 105 12.69 -14.05 -5.69
CA GLN A 105 11.84 -14.73 -4.71
C GLN A 105 12.18 -14.32 -3.27
N GLU A 106 13.47 -14.19 -2.92
CA GLU A 106 13.89 -13.74 -1.59
C GLU A 106 13.54 -12.28 -1.33
N LYS A 107 13.68 -11.41 -2.35
CA LYS A 107 13.20 -10.03 -2.30
C LYS A 107 11.70 -9.97 -2.04
N ASN A 108 10.91 -10.84 -2.67
CA ASN A 108 9.47 -10.92 -2.46
C ASN A 108 9.14 -11.35 -1.02
N ILE A 109 9.77 -12.42 -0.53
CA ILE A 109 9.59 -12.88 0.86
C ILE A 109 9.92 -11.77 1.85
N LEU A 110 10.97 -10.98 1.60
CA LEU A 110 11.33 -9.85 2.44
C LEU A 110 10.32 -8.70 2.36
N LYS A 111 9.81 -8.35 1.16
CA LYS A 111 8.70 -7.38 1.03
C LYS A 111 7.48 -7.82 1.84
N TYR A 112 7.08 -9.09 1.73
CA TYR A 112 5.98 -9.64 2.51
C TYR A 112 6.25 -9.65 4.03
N LYS A 113 7.49 -9.96 4.47
CA LYS A 113 7.88 -9.90 5.89
C LYS A 113 7.85 -8.48 6.44
N VAL A 114 8.32 -7.49 5.67
CA VAL A 114 8.20 -6.07 6.01
C VAL A 114 6.76 -5.63 6.05
N ALA A 115 5.93 -6.16 5.16
CA ALA A 115 4.48 -6.04 5.19
C ALA A 115 3.83 -6.92 6.28
N LYS A 116 4.40 -6.97 7.51
CA LYS A 116 3.59 -7.21 8.71
C LYS A 116 2.34 -6.34 8.57
N GLU A 117 1.17 -6.94 8.68
CA GLU A 117 -0.10 -6.27 8.46
C GLU A 117 -0.15 -4.95 9.25
N SER A 118 -0.25 -3.83 8.54
CA SER A 118 -0.30 -2.52 9.19
C SER A 118 -1.66 -2.35 9.86
N GLN A 119 -1.74 -1.45 10.84
CA GLN A 119 -3.01 -1.17 11.50
C GLN A 119 -4.05 -0.63 10.50
N GLU A 120 -3.60 0.08 9.47
CA GLU A 120 -4.41 0.55 8.35
C GLU A 120 -5.00 -0.61 7.54
N HIS A 121 -4.28 -1.72 7.35
CA HIS A 121 -4.79 -2.89 6.61
C HIS A 121 -5.86 -3.63 7.40
N LYS A 122 -5.66 -3.74 8.71
CA LYS A 122 -6.68 -4.26 9.64
C LYS A 122 -7.94 -3.41 9.58
N PHE A 123 -7.80 -2.09 9.63
CA PHE A 123 -8.93 -1.17 9.56
C PHE A 123 -9.64 -1.24 8.20
N LEU A 124 -8.91 -1.33 7.10
CA LEU A 124 -9.49 -1.46 5.76
C LEU A 124 -10.35 -2.73 5.67
N LYS A 125 -9.82 -3.88 6.07
CA LYS A 125 -10.57 -5.15 6.10
C LYS A 125 -11.80 -5.08 7.00
N TYR A 126 -11.64 -4.48 8.19
CA TYR A 126 -12.74 -4.25 9.11
C TYR A 126 -13.84 -3.39 8.47
N ASN A 127 -13.48 -2.29 7.81
CA ASN A 127 -14.43 -1.39 7.17
C ASN A 127 -15.15 -2.09 6.02
N ILE A 128 -14.44 -2.83 5.16
CA ILE A 128 -15.06 -3.62 4.10
C ILE A 128 -16.06 -4.62 4.71
N GLU A 129 -15.61 -5.44 5.66
CA GLU A 129 -16.47 -6.47 6.28
C GLU A 129 -17.73 -5.87 6.90
N LYS A 130 -17.61 -4.77 7.64
CA LYS A 130 -18.74 -4.12 8.31
C LYS A 130 -19.70 -3.46 7.33
N SER A 131 -19.19 -2.84 6.27
CA SER A 131 -20.03 -2.24 5.22
C SER A 131 -20.76 -3.31 4.39
N LEU A 132 -20.15 -4.48 4.17
CA LEU A 132 -20.84 -5.60 3.51
C LEU A 132 -21.95 -6.19 4.39
N LYS A 133 -21.73 -6.32 5.70
CA LYS A 133 -22.71 -6.90 6.64
C LYS A 133 -24.03 -6.13 6.74
N VAL A 134 -24.05 -4.85 6.39
CA VAL A 134 -25.27 -4.03 6.42
C VAL A 134 -26.07 -4.07 5.13
N ASP A 135 -25.48 -4.56 4.02
CA ASP A 135 -26.15 -4.71 2.74
C ASP A 135 -26.70 -6.13 2.59
N LYS A 136 -28.03 -6.25 2.55
CA LYS A 136 -28.73 -7.53 2.46
C LYS A 136 -28.46 -8.33 1.18
N ASP A 137 -27.91 -7.69 0.15
CA ASP A 137 -27.63 -8.36 -1.13
C ASP A 137 -26.28 -9.09 -1.11
N PHE A 138 -25.50 -8.92 -0.03
CA PHE A 138 -24.28 -9.67 0.23
C PHE A 138 -24.52 -10.79 1.25
N ASP A 139 -23.90 -11.94 1.02
CA ASP A 139 -23.89 -13.07 1.96
C ASP A 139 -22.51 -13.75 2.02
N ASN A 140 -22.39 -14.70 2.96
CA ASN A 140 -21.21 -15.56 3.12
C ASN A 140 -19.87 -14.78 3.14
N ILE A 141 -19.87 -13.67 3.87
CA ILE A 141 -18.74 -12.75 4.02
C ILE A 141 -17.64 -13.44 4.82
N ARG A 142 -16.41 -13.46 4.27
CA ARG A 142 -15.23 -14.09 4.86
C ARG A 142 -14.05 -13.13 4.78
N VAL A 143 -13.55 -12.71 5.94
CA VAL A 143 -12.26 -12.02 6.04
C VAL A 143 -11.17 -13.07 6.00
N GLU A 144 -10.17 -12.89 5.13
CA GLU A 144 -9.03 -13.80 5.07
C GLU A 144 -9.42 -15.27 4.80
N GLY A 145 -10.54 -15.50 4.10
CA GLY A 145 -10.98 -16.83 3.70
C GLY A 145 -10.17 -17.37 2.53
N ILE A 146 -9.98 -18.70 2.48
CA ILE A 146 -9.32 -19.34 1.34
C ILE A 146 -10.31 -19.49 0.17
N CYS A 147 -9.90 -19.02 -1.01
CA CYS A 147 -10.54 -19.28 -2.29
C CYS A 147 -9.72 -20.34 -3.03
N LYS A 148 -10.32 -21.50 -3.29
CA LYS A 148 -9.69 -22.57 -4.09
C LYS A 148 -10.06 -22.41 -5.55
N SER A 149 -9.17 -22.85 -6.43
CA SER A 149 -9.49 -22.99 -7.85
C SER A 149 -10.54 -24.07 -8.08
N ILE A 150 -11.21 -24.04 -9.23
CA ILE A 150 -12.26 -25.00 -9.64
C ILE A 150 -11.70 -26.43 -9.68
N ASP A 151 -10.47 -26.59 -10.18
CA ASP A 151 -9.73 -27.85 -10.24
C ASP A 151 -9.05 -28.23 -8.91
N LEU A 152 -9.16 -27.37 -7.89
CA LEU A 152 -8.59 -27.53 -6.55
C LEU A 152 -7.05 -27.62 -6.50
N SER A 153 -6.35 -27.33 -7.60
CA SER A 153 -4.89 -27.37 -7.70
C SER A 153 -4.21 -26.16 -7.05
N GLU A 154 -4.90 -25.02 -7.05
CA GLU A 154 -4.41 -23.75 -6.54
C GLU A 154 -5.36 -23.15 -5.50
N TRP A 155 -4.81 -22.24 -4.70
CA TRP A 155 -5.61 -21.43 -3.80
C TRP A 155 -5.01 -20.03 -3.64
N ARG A 156 -5.87 -19.08 -3.29
CA ARG A 156 -5.52 -17.72 -2.88
C ARG A 156 -6.31 -17.36 -1.62
N LYS A 157 -5.82 -16.37 -0.89
CA LYS A 157 -6.44 -15.88 0.34
C LYS A 157 -6.66 -14.36 0.18
N PRO A 158 -7.81 -13.93 -0.35
CA PRO A 158 -8.15 -12.51 -0.43
C PRO A 158 -8.30 -11.90 0.97
N ASP A 159 -8.19 -10.56 1.03
CA ASP A 159 -8.40 -9.81 2.26
C ASP A 159 -9.84 -9.94 2.77
N VAL A 160 -10.82 -9.78 1.88
CA VAL A 160 -12.24 -10.06 2.15
C VAL A 160 -12.86 -10.72 0.93
N SER A 161 -13.80 -11.64 1.12
CA SER A 161 -14.63 -12.19 0.05
C SER A 161 -16.08 -12.27 0.51
N ALA A 162 -17.01 -12.18 -0.43
CA ALA A 162 -18.45 -12.31 -0.17
C ALA A 162 -19.16 -12.73 -1.46
N PHE A 163 -20.35 -13.30 -1.33
CA PHE A 163 -21.24 -13.47 -2.47
C PHE A 163 -22.14 -12.26 -2.61
N TYR A 164 -22.27 -11.74 -3.82
CA TYR A 164 -23.23 -10.71 -4.19
C TYR A 164 -24.12 -11.27 -5.28
N LEU A 165 -25.41 -11.46 -4.99
CA LEU A 165 -26.38 -12.04 -5.94
C LEU A 165 -25.84 -13.29 -6.66
N ASN A 166 -25.31 -14.26 -5.89
CA ASN A 166 -24.68 -15.52 -6.35
C ASN A 166 -23.35 -15.38 -7.12
N LYS A 167 -22.77 -14.19 -7.26
CA LYS A 167 -21.42 -13.99 -7.79
C LYS A 167 -20.42 -13.86 -6.65
N LEU A 168 -19.34 -14.63 -6.67
CA LEU A 168 -18.24 -14.45 -5.72
C LEU A 168 -17.49 -13.15 -6.03
N ILE A 169 -17.47 -12.23 -5.08
CA ILE A 169 -16.71 -10.99 -5.12
C ILE A 169 -15.55 -11.12 -4.13
N VAL A 170 -14.34 -10.80 -4.60
CA VAL A 170 -13.14 -10.77 -3.77
C VAL A 170 -12.59 -9.36 -3.72
N PHE A 171 -12.26 -8.90 -2.53
CA PHE A 171 -11.72 -7.58 -2.25
C PHE A 171 -10.26 -7.75 -1.83
N GLU A 172 -9.37 -7.02 -2.51
CA GLU A 172 -7.94 -6.97 -2.18
C GLU A 172 -7.59 -5.52 -1.82
N GLY A 173 -7.18 -5.29 -0.59
CA GLY A 173 -6.76 -4.00 -0.08
C GLY A 173 -5.29 -3.77 -0.37
N GLN A 174 -4.96 -2.74 -1.18
CA GLN A 174 -3.55 -2.43 -1.45
C GLN A 174 -3.04 -1.31 -0.54
N LEU A 175 -2.14 -1.66 0.38
CA LEU A 175 -1.44 -0.71 1.26
C LEU A 175 0.07 -0.68 1.03
N SER A 176 0.60 -1.49 0.11
CA SER A 176 2.02 -1.56 -0.22
C SER A 176 2.29 -1.63 -1.73
N THR A 177 3.55 -1.51 -2.15
CA THR A 177 3.96 -1.68 -3.54
C THR A 177 3.90 -3.17 -3.92
N THR A 178 3.02 -3.54 -4.86
CA THR A 178 3.01 -4.88 -5.48
C THR A 178 3.55 -4.81 -6.89
N PHE A 179 4.10 -5.92 -7.39
CA PHE A 179 4.55 -6.03 -8.77
C PHE A 179 3.36 -6.27 -9.71
N LEU A 180 3.48 -5.78 -10.95
CA LEU A 180 2.48 -5.94 -12.00
C LEU A 180 2.12 -7.40 -12.26
N ASN A 181 3.10 -8.31 -12.27
CA ASN A 181 2.83 -9.74 -12.47
C ASN A 181 1.93 -10.31 -11.36
N ILE A 182 2.09 -9.89 -10.11
CA ILE A 182 1.20 -10.33 -9.01
C ILE A 182 -0.22 -9.80 -9.17
N ILE A 183 -0.38 -8.57 -9.68
CA ILE A 183 -1.70 -7.99 -9.98
C ILE A 183 -2.38 -8.81 -11.07
N ILE A 184 -1.65 -9.11 -12.15
CA ILE A 184 -2.14 -9.90 -13.28
C ILE A 184 -2.46 -11.34 -12.83
N ASP A 185 -1.56 -12.00 -12.10
CA ASP A 185 -1.74 -13.37 -11.61
C ASP A 185 -3.00 -13.50 -10.75
N ARG A 186 -3.28 -12.52 -9.88
CA ARG A 186 -4.51 -12.48 -9.09
C ARG A 186 -5.74 -12.23 -9.97
N LYS A 187 -5.66 -11.29 -10.91
CA LYS A 187 -6.76 -10.99 -11.84
C LYS A 187 -7.15 -12.26 -12.62
N VAL A 188 -6.18 -12.91 -13.26
CA VAL A 188 -6.38 -14.16 -14.03
C VAL A 188 -6.94 -15.26 -13.14
N PHE A 189 -6.33 -15.50 -11.97
CA PHE A 189 -6.81 -16.53 -11.03
C PHE A 189 -8.28 -16.34 -10.68
N TYR A 190 -8.71 -15.14 -10.27
CA TYR A 190 -10.10 -14.95 -9.86
C TYR A 190 -11.07 -14.97 -11.06
N GLN A 191 -10.65 -14.47 -12.23
CA GLN A 191 -11.45 -14.52 -13.46
C GLN A 191 -11.70 -15.97 -13.91
N ASP A 192 -10.67 -16.80 -13.97
CA ASP A 192 -10.77 -18.22 -14.37
C ASP A 192 -11.62 -19.03 -13.40
N ASN A 193 -11.72 -18.58 -12.14
CA ASN A 193 -12.52 -19.21 -11.08
C ASN A 193 -13.89 -18.54 -10.88
N ASN A 194 -14.39 -17.84 -11.90
CA ASN A 194 -15.70 -17.19 -11.95
C ASN A 194 -15.96 -16.21 -10.78
N ALA A 195 -14.91 -15.60 -10.23
CA ALA A 195 -14.96 -14.56 -9.20
C ALA A 195 -14.66 -13.18 -9.79
N CYS A 196 -15.24 -12.13 -9.21
CA CYS A 196 -14.93 -10.74 -9.55
C CYS A 196 -13.95 -10.17 -8.54
N LEU A 197 -12.81 -9.67 -9.02
CA LEU A 197 -11.78 -9.03 -8.20
C LEU A 197 -12.00 -7.50 -8.16
N ILE A 198 -12.11 -6.96 -6.96
CA ILE A 198 -12.18 -5.51 -6.69
C ILE A 198 -10.97 -5.11 -5.86
N TRP A 199 -10.11 -4.27 -6.43
CA TRP A 199 -9.03 -3.63 -5.69
C TRP A 199 -9.56 -2.42 -4.92
N ILE A 200 -9.29 -2.39 -3.61
CA ILE A 200 -9.68 -1.29 -2.72
C ILE A 200 -8.44 -0.56 -2.24
N PHE A 201 -8.47 0.78 -2.31
CA PHE A 201 -7.49 1.67 -1.72
C PHE A 201 -7.98 2.16 -0.35
N ASP A 202 -7.08 2.36 0.61
CA ASP A 202 -7.40 3.07 1.86
C ASP A 202 -7.61 4.56 1.61
N ARG A 203 -6.80 5.11 0.70
CA ARG A 203 -6.82 6.50 0.25
C ARG A 203 -6.37 6.57 -1.21
N PHE A 204 -7.05 7.39 -2.00
CA PHE A 204 -6.66 7.66 -3.38
C PHE A 204 -6.70 9.17 -3.63
N LYS A 205 -5.59 9.71 -4.15
CA LYS A 205 -5.43 11.13 -4.45
C LYS A 205 -4.95 11.30 -5.90
N PRO A 206 -5.87 11.47 -6.85
CA PRO A 206 -5.53 11.49 -8.27
C PRO A 206 -4.73 12.73 -8.72
N THR A 207 -4.65 13.77 -7.87
CA THR A 207 -3.97 15.05 -8.14
C THR A 207 -2.54 15.10 -7.61
N GLU A 208 -2.05 14.04 -6.97
CA GLU A 208 -0.65 13.98 -6.54
C GLU A 208 0.27 13.94 -7.77
N LYS A 209 1.26 14.86 -7.82
CA LYS A 209 2.19 15.01 -8.96
C LYS A 209 2.96 13.73 -9.32
N VAL A 210 3.07 12.79 -8.38
CA VAL A 210 3.74 11.50 -8.58
C VAL A 210 2.90 10.44 -7.90
N MET A 211 2.14 9.67 -8.68
CA MET A 211 1.53 8.42 -8.20
C MET A 211 2.53 7.28 -8.38
N LYS A 212 2.58 6.35 -7.42
CA LYS A 212 3.42 5.15 -7.53
C LYS A 212 2.98 4.29 -8.71
N GLN A 213 3.93 3.68 -9.41
CA GLN A 213 3.65 2.80 -10.55
C GLN A 213 2.65 1.70 -10.20
N SER A 214 2.76 1.06 -9.02
CA SER A 214 1.81 0.01 -8.61
C SER A 214 0.37 0.52 -8.42
N ILE A 215 0.20 1.79 -8.03
CA ILE A 215 -1.13 2.41 -7.91
C ILE A 215 -1.68 2.68 -9.31
N GLN A 216 -0.84 3.18 -10.23
CA GLN A 216 -1.20 3.39 -11.63
C GLN A 216 -1.57 2.06 -12.30
N ASP A 217 -0.79 1.01 -12.08
CA ASP A 217 -1.02 -0.33 -12.63
C ASP A 217 -2.38 -0.86 -12.19
N ILE A 218 -2.73 -0.76 -10.89
CA ILE A 218 -4.06 -1.16 -10.41
C ILE A 218 -5.15 -0.29 -11.03
N TYR A 219 -4.97 1.04 -10.99
CA TYR A 219 -5.96 2.00 -11.48
C TYR A 219 -6.31 1.79 -12.96
N TYR A 220 -5.29 1.69 -13.82
CA TYR A 220 -5.49 1.48 -15.26
C TYR A 220 -5.96 0.06 -15.59
N ASN A 221 -5.55 -0.97 -14.84
CA ASN A 221 -6.10 -2.33 -15.01
C ASN A 221 -7.53 -2.49 -14.47
N ASN A 222 -8.02 -1.49 -13.73
CA ASN A 222 -9.38 -1.42 -13.19
C ASN A 222 -10.25 -0.42 -13.98
N ASN A 223 -10.01 -0.31 -15.29
CA ASN A 223 -10.74 0.55 -16.22
C ASN A 223 -10.75 2.03 -15.84
N GLY A 224 -9.66 2.52 -15.22
CA GLY A 224 -9.58 3.92 -14.76
C GLY A 224 -10.49 4.21 -13.56
N ASN A 225 -10.84 3.18 -12.79
CA ASN A 225 -11.59 3.32 -11.53
C ASN A 225 -10.66 3.08 -10.34
N ALA A 226 -10.73 3.95 -9.34
CA ALA A 226 -10.20 3.69 -8.01
C ALA A 226 -11.35 3.61 -7.00
N PHE A 227 -11.46 2.46 -6.34
CA PHE A 227 -12.44 2.22 -5.29
C PHE A 227 -11.79 2.48 -3.93
N VAL A 228 -12.43 3.31 -3.09
CA VAL A 228 -11.93 3.64 -1.75
C VAL A 228 -12.98 3.27 -0.71
N VAL A 229 -12.52 2.65 0.38
CA VAL A 229 -13.32 2.35 1.57
C VAL A 229 -12.62 2.90 2.80
N ASP A 230 -13.33 3.74 3.55
CA ASP A 230 -12.85 4.36 4.78
C ASP A 230 -13.96 4.43 5.85
N ASN A 231 -13.70 5.15 6.95
CA ASN A 231 -14.68 5.31 8.04
C ASN A 231 -15.91 6.11 7.61
N PHE A 232 -15.78 7.02 6.64
CA PHE A 232 -16.89 7.79 6.13
C PHE A 232 -17.81 6.90 5.29
N THR A 233 -17.24 6.12 4.36
CA THR A 233 -18.04 5.18 3.54
C THR A 233 -18.70 4.10 4.40
N LEU A 234 -18.05 3.66 5.48
CA LEU A 234 -18.68 2.76 6.47
C LEU A 234 -19.91 3.41 7.13
N SER A 235 -19.77 4.67 7.57
CA SER A 235 -20.87 5.40 8.21
C SER A 235 -22.06 5.57 7.25
N GLU A 236 -21.79 5.93 6.00
CA GLU A 236 -22.83 6.01 4.96
C GLU A 236 -23.43 4.63 4.65
N SER A 237 -22.61 3.57 4.63
CA SER A 237 -23.12 2.21 4.41
C SER A 237 -24.12 1.78 5.48
N ILE A 238 -23.82 2.08 6.75
CA ILE A 238 -24.71 1.78 7.88
C ILE A 238 -26.03 2.57 7.75
N LYS A 239 -25.93 3.84 7.38
CA LYS A 239 -27.08 4.74 7.23
C LYS A 239 -28.00 4.30 6.09
N GLU A 240 -27.43 4.02 4.91
CA GLU A 240 -28.18 3.66 3.70
C GLU A 240 -28.53 2.16 3.63
N LYS A 241 -28.00 1.33 4.55
CA LYS A 241 -28.12 -0.13 4.56
C LYS A 241 -27.70 -0.76 3.22
N LYS A 242 -26.65 -0.18 2.64
CA LYS A 242 -26.08 -0.54 1.35
C LYS A 242 -24.57 -0.44 1.40
N PHE A 243 -23.86 -1.26 0.63
CA PHE A 243 -22.41 -1.15 0.55
C PHE A 243 -22.05 0.11 -0.25
N ILE A 244 -21.65 1.17 0.46
CA ILE A 244 -21.23 2.45 -0.13
C ILE A 244 -19.71 2.49 -0.17
N LEU A 245 -19.18 2.96 -1.31
CA LEU A 245 -17.76 3.23 -1.52
C LEU A 245 -17.57 4.52 -2.32
N VAL A 246 -16.35 5.05 -2.33
CA VAL A 246 -15.99 6.16 -3.22
C VAL A 246 -15.42 5.60 -4.51
N ILE A 247 -15.87 6.13 -5.64
CA ILE A 247 -15.31 5.85 -6.96
C ILE A 247 -14.65 7.13 -7.48
N TYR A 248 -13.37 7.04 -7.81
CA TYR A 248 -12.71 7.99 -8.69
C TYR A 248 -12.64 7.35 -10.08
N ALA A 249 -13.41 7.87 -11.03
CA ALA A 249 -13.46 7.39 -12.41
C ALA A 249 -12.93 8.47 -13.37
N GLU A 250 -12.29 8.05 -14.45
CA GLU A 250 -12.01 8.94 -15.57
C GLU A 250 -13.31 9.14 -16.37
N LEU A 251 -13.91 10.33 -16.29
CA LEU A 251 -15.10 10.66 -17.07
C LEU A 251 -14.68 10.84 -18.54
N SER A 252 -14.82 9.78 -19.35
CA SER A 252 -14.66 9.88 -20.79
C SER A 252 -15.89 10.57 -21.40
N GLY A 253 -15.80 11.88 -21.59
CA GLY A 253 -16.80 12.68 -22.30
C GLY A 253 -16.42 14.16 -22.26
N ASP A 254 -16.54 14.86 -23.39
CA ASP A 254 -16.23 16.28 -23.57
C ASP A 254 -17.06 17.17 -22.61
N PHE A 255 -16.61 17.27 -21.37
CA PHE A 255 -17.02 18.30 -20.44
C PHE A 255 -15.90 19.36 -20.43
N PRO A 256 -16.13 20.56 -20.98
CA PRO A 256 -15.16 21.63 -20.85
C PRO A 256 -15.25 22.12 -19.41
N LEU A 257 -14.18 21.93 -18.64
CA LEU A 257 -13.67 22.74 -17.52
C LEU A 257 -12.76 21.83 -16.66
N GLY A 258 -11.65 22.40 -16.16
CA GLY A 258 -10.51 21.68 -15.62
C GLY A 258 -10.78 20.64 -14.52
N ASP A 259 -9.85 19.68 -14.42
CA ASP A 259 -9.71 18.68 -13.35
C ASP A 259 -10.94 17.77 -13.14
N SER A 260 -11.24 16.93 -14.14
CA SER A 260 -12.46 16.09 -14.23
C SER A 260 -12.48 14.81 -13.36
N ARG A 261 -11.76 14.78 -12.23
CA ARG A 261 -11.71 13.60 -11.32
C ARG A 261 -12.40 13.89 -9.99
N GLN A 262 -13.72 14.03 -10.01
CA GLN A 262 -14.52 14.27 -8.80
C GLN A 262 -14.90 12.93 -8.12
N PRO A 263 -14.71 12.78 -6.80
CA PRO A 263 -15.16 11.59 -6.07
C PRO A 263 -16.69 11.50 -6.13
N THR A 264 -17.21 10.31 -6.46
CA THR A 264 -18.65 10.05 -6.34
C THR A 264 -18.91 8.90 -5.38
N TYR A 265 -19.84 9.10 -4.45
CA TYR A 265 -20.31 8.07 -3.53
C TYR A 265 -21.41 7.28 -4.19
N LYS A 266 -21.19 5.99 -4.41
CA LYS A 266 -22.18 5.12 -5.08
C LYS A 266 -22.18 3.74 -4.43
N SER A 267 -23.35 3.09 -4.47
CA SER A 267 -23.45 1.66 -4.20
C SER A 267 -22.82 0.89 -5.36
N LEU A 268 -22.14 -0.21 -5.06
CA LEU A 268 -21.64 -1.13 -6.08
C LEU A 268 -22.81 -1.65 -6.93
N ARG A 269 -22.79 -1.43 -8.25
CA ARG A 269 -23.79 -1.96 -9.17
C ARG A 269 -23.21 -3.14 -9.96
N PRO A 270 -24.05 -4.06 -10.47
CA PRO A 270 -23.58 -5.16 -11.32
C PRO A 270 -22.72 -4.73 -12.52
N PHE A 271 -22.94 -3.54 -13.06
CA PHE A 271 -22.13 -2.97 -14.16
C PHE A 271 -20.72 -2.51 -13.73
N ASP A 272 -20.50 -2.27 -12.43
CA ASP A 272 -19.18 -1.91 -11.89
C ASP A 272 -18.30 -3.17 -11.70
N LEU A 273 -18.86 -4.37 -11.91
CA LEU A 273 -18.19 -5.68 -11.78
C LEU A 273 -17.59 -6.20 -13.10
N VAL A 274 -17.70 -5.43 -14.19
CA VAL A 274 -17.20 -5.83 -15.51
C VAL A 274 -15.71 -5.45 -15.61
N SER A 275 -14.86 -6.35 -15.12
CA SER A 275 -13.39 -6.31 -15.25
C SER A 275 -12.88 -6.91 -16.55
#